data_AF-A0A2T6FX73-F1
#
_entry.id   AF-A0A2T6FX73-F1
#
_cell.length_a   1.000
_cell.length_b   1.000
_cell.length_c   1.000
_cell.angle_alpha   90.00
_cell.angle_beta   90.00
_cell.angle_gamma   90.00
#
_symmetry.space_group_name_H-M   'P 1'
#
loop_
_entity.id
_entity.type
_entity.pdbx_description
1 polymer ?
#
loop_
_entity_poly.entity_id
_entity_poly.type
_entity_poly.pdbx_seq_one_letter_code
_entity_poly.pdbx_strand_id
1 'polypeptide(L)'
;MKKFLGWLLSFALVLSLIAPAASAQTSENKDAFKDKSVHVQVVLFDGFDLMDALAPYEVFAAAGMYSGGAVTLELVSAEGKRSVPSGMNGPSLEAQAALDPNRPGIILVPGAAGKPAGNSEDAIPNILGQAMKTGLPDLLKQAVDNKEVTVATVCGGSLLLAMKGLLKDRYAVTNHMGMAALKAAGAIPVDARVVEDGPRLVSGGGVTSGLDVALYLVDRELGPRIANAVEKLFEYERRGTVWKAEGVTPIDFRTSQETSKIEQPAAASEK
;
A
#
# COMPACT_ATOMS: atom_id res chain seq x y z
N MET A 1 8.47 -71.12 -19.03
CA MET A 1 9.83 -70.71 -19.44
C MET A 1 9.99 -69.24 -19.10
N LYS A 2 10.79 -68.95 -18.07
CA LYS A 2 11.94 -68.02 -18.08
C LYS A 2 11.58 -66.55 -18.39
N LYS A 3 11.92 -65.53 -17.59
CA LYS A 3 12.76 -65.39 -16.38
C LYS A 3 12.71 -63.89 -15.98
N PHE A 4 12.58 -63.59 -14.66
CA PHE A 4 13.44 -62.68 -13.84
C PHE A 4 13.49 -61.17 -14.22
N LEU A 5 13.65 -60.15 -13.37
CA LEU A 5 14.13 -59.91 -11.99
C LEU A 5 13.95 -58.37 -11.81
N GLY A 6 13.31 -57.82 -10.78
CA GLY A 6 13.88 -57.54 -9.45
C GLY A 6 14.25 -56.06 -9.27
N TRP A 7 13.60 -55.36 -8.33
CA TRP A 7 14.20 -54.27 -7.52
C TRP A 7 13.26 -53.98 -6.32
N LEU A 8 13.46 -54.66 -5.19
CA LEU A 8 14.23 -54.22 -4.01
C LEU A 8 13.70 -52.94 -3.34
N LEU A 9 12.81 -53.17 -2.36
CA LEU A 9 12.57 -52.27 -1.23
C LEU A 9 13.92 -51.90 -0.59
N SER A 10 14.27 -50.61 -0.58
CA SER A 10 15.23 -50.06 0.37
C SER A 10 14.46 -49.28 1.43
N PHE A 11 14.32 -49.92 2.58
CA PHE A 11 13.88 -49.34 3.84
C PHE A 11 15.05 -48.51 4.38
N ALA A 12 15.07 -47.21 4.08
CA ALA A 12 16.05 -46.30 4.68
C ALA A 12 15.57 -45.90 6.08
N LEU A 13 16.24 -46.47 7.08
CA LEU A 13 16.16 -46.13 8.49
C LEU A 13 16.62 -44.67 8.69
N VAL A 14 15.69 -43.75 8.93
CA VAL A 14 16.03 -42.38 9.36
C VAL A 14 16.07 -42.37 10.89
N LEU A 15 17.29 -42.24 11.41
CA LEU A 15 17.59 -42.08 12.83
C LEU A 15 16.91 -40.82 13.37
N SER A 16 16.11 -40.97 14.42
CA SER A 16 15.48 -39.89 15.17
C SER A 16 16.52 -39.09 15.96
N LEU A 17 16.74 -37.83 15.59
CA LEU A 17 17.34 -36.83 16.46
C LEU A 17 16.23 -36.17 17.27
N ILE A 18 16.02 -36.66 18.49
CA ILE A 18 15.21 -35.97 19.51
C ILE A 18 16.07 -34.82 20.05
N ALA A 19 15.90 -33.63 19.49
CA ALA A 19 16.29 -32.41 20.18
C ALA A 19 15.20 -32.05 21.20
N PRO A 20 15.53 -31.71 22.46
CA PRO A 20 14.54 -31.21 23.39
C PRO A 20 14.05 -29.86 22.87
N ALA A 21 12.78 -29.80 22.45
CA ALA A 21 12.12 -28.54 22.17
C ALA A 21 12.11 -27.71 23.45
N ALA A 22 12.88 -26.62 23.47
CA ALA A 22 12.74 -25.59 24.49
C ALA A 22 11.31 -25.06 24.41
N SER A 23 10.47 -25.47 25.36
CA SER A 23 9.12 -24.94 25.52
C SER A 23 9.25 -23.48 25.97
N ALA A 24 9.27 -22.57 25.01
CA ALA A 24 8.93 -21.19 25.30
C ALA A 24 7.43 -21.19 25.62
N GLN A 25 7.09 -21.16 26.90
CA GLN A 25 5.74 -20.85 27.35
C GLN A 25 5.42 -19.42 26.93
N THR A 26 4.91 -19.26 25.72
CA THR A 26 4.19 -18.04 25.34
C THR A 26 2.91 -18.06 26.16
N SER A 27 2.86 -17.25 27.22
CA SER A 27 1.58 -16.82 27.76
C SER A 27 0.85 -16.11 26.61
N GLU A 28 -0.04 -16.84 25.92
CA GLU A 28 -0.96 -16.25 24.96
C GLU A 28 -1.83 -15.27 25.74
N ASN A 29 -1.45 -14.00 25.75
CA ASN A 29 -2.32 -12.94 26.22
C ASN A 29 -3.41 -12.73 25.15
N LYS A 30 -4.38 -13.66 25.11
CA LYS A 30 -5.54 -13.61 24.22
C LYS A 30 -6.41 -12.38 24.46
N ASP A 31 -6.25 -11.75 25.63
CA ASP A 31 -7.06 -10.61 26.04
C ASP A 31 -6.50 -9.26 25.59
N ALA A 32 -5.19 -9.14 25.27
CA ALA A 32 -4.58 -7.87 24.84
C ALA A 32 -5.10 -7.35 23.48
N PHE A 33 -5.64 -8.21 22.63
CA PHE A 33 -6.17 -7.84 21.32
C PHE A 33 -7.69 -7.62 21.30
N LYS A 34 -8.38 -7.97 22.39
CA LYS A 34 -9.85 -7.93 22.44
C LYS A 34 -10.41 -6.51 22.38
N ASP A 35 -9.61 -5.51 22.74
CA ASP A 35 -10.00 -4.09 22.76
C ASP A 35 -9.54 -3.29 21.53
N LYS A 36 -8.76 -3.86 20.61
CA LYS A 36 -8.25 -3.13 19.44
C LYS A 36 -8.89 -3.65 18.16
N SER A 37 -10.08 -3.16 17.86
CA SER A 37 -10.75 -3.39 16.57
C SER A 37 -10.37 -2.30 15.57
N VAL A 38 -9.92 -2.71 14.39
CA VAL A 38 -9.60 -1.82 13.26
C VAL A 38 -10.67 -2.01 12.20
N HIS A 39 -11.29 -0.92 11.80
CA HIS A 39 -12.21 -0.91 10.67
C HIS A 39 -11.55 -0.31 9.43
N VAL A 40 -11.73 -0.93 8.27
CA VAL A 40 -11.13 -0.52 7.01
C VAL A 40 -12.22 -0.23 5.98
N GLN A 41 -12.24 0.99 5.46
CA GLN A 41 -13.10 1.40 4.36
C GLN A 41 -12.25 1.49 3.08
N VAL A 42 -12.55 0.64 2.09
CA VAL A 42 -11.89 0.67 0.78
C VAL A 42 -12.77 1.45 -0.18
N VAL A 43 -12.27 2.59 -0.65
CA VAL A 43 -13.00 3.51 -1.51
C VAL A 43 -13.09 2.95 -2.93
N LEU A 44 -14.29 3.02 -3.50
CA LEU A 44 -14.59 2.78 -4.90
C LEU A 44 -15.11 4.08 -5.53
N PHE A 45 -14.65 4.38 -6.74
CA PHE A 45 -15.17 5.44 -7.60
C PHE A 45 -15.11 4.98 -9.05
N ASP A 46 -15.97 5.51 -9.93
CA ASP A 46 -16.03 5.07 -11.32
C ASP A 46 -14.65 5.18 -12.02
N GLY A 47 -14.13 4.06 -12.51
CA GLY A 47 -12.81 3.97 -13.16
C GLY A 47 -11.63 3.70 -12.21
N PHE A 48 -11.89 3.37 -10.94
CA PHE A 48 -10.85 2.96 -9.99
C PHE A 48 -10.00 1.80 -10.54
N ASP A 49 -8.74 1.72 -10.13
CA ASP A 49 -7.89 0.57 -10.40
C ASP A 49 -8.28 -0.61 -9.49
N LEU A 50 -8.66 -1.72 -10.12
CA LEU A 50 -9.17 -2.89 -9.42
C LEU A 50 -8.15 -3.50 -8.45
N MET A 51 -6.87 -3.53 -8.84
CA MET A 51 -5.82 -4.11 -8.01
C MET A 51 -5.41 -3.18 -6.87
N ASP A 52 -5.45 -1.87 -7.09
CA ASP A 52 -5.23 -0.88 -6.02
C ASP A 52 -6.24 -1.04 -4.87
N ALA A 53 -7.48 -1.44 -5.18
CA ALA A 53 -8.51 -1.69 -4.18
C ALA A 53 -8.40 -3.10 -3.59
N LEU A 54 -8.34 -4.13 -4.45
CA LEU A 54 -8.47 -5.52 -4.00
C LEU A 54 -7.21 -6.10 -3.36
N ALA A 55 -6.01 -5.67 -3.76
CA ALA A 55 -4.79 -6.20 -3.14
C ALA A 55 -4.70 -5.83 -1.64
N PRO A 56 -4.92 -4.56 -1.24
CA PRO A 56 -5.09 -4.22 0.17
C PRO A 56 -6.28 -4.91 0.84
N TYR A 57 -7.42 -4.98 0.16
CA TYR A 57 -8.63 -5.63 0.68
C TYR A 57 -8.34 -7.07 1.14
N GLU A 58 -7.68 -7.85 0.29
CA GLU A 58 -7.33 -9.24 0.59
C GLU A 58 -6.36 -9.34 1.77
N VAL A 59 -5.36 -8.45 1.86
CA VAL A 59 -4.45 -8.41 3.02
C VAL A 59 -5.21 -8.12 4.32
N PHE A 60 -6.13 -7.14 4.32
CA PHE A 60 -6.94 -6.83 5.50
C PHE A 60 -7.93 -7.94 5.85
N ALA A 61 -8.53 -8.60 4.86
CA ALA A 61 -9.40 -9.75 5.07
C ALA A 61 -8.66 -10.92 5.71
N ALA A 62 -7.47 -11.25 5.21
CA ALA A 62 -6.60 -12.27 5.81
C ALA A 62 -6.17 -11.89 7.23
N ALA A 63 -5.86 -10.62 7.48
CA ALA A 63 -5.56 -10.12 8.83
C ALA A 63 -6.76 -10.27 9.76
N GLY A 64 -7.98 -10.00 9.30
CA GLY A 64 -9.22 -10.23 10.04
C GLY A 64 -9.40 -11.70 10.43
N MET A 65 -9.15 -12.61 9.49
CA MET A 65 -9.17 -14.05 9.74
C MET A 65 -8.13 -14.47 10.79
N TYR A 66 -6.86 -14.07 10.64
CA TYR A 66 -5.79 -14.45 11.56
C TYR A 66 -5.86 -13.78 12.94
N SER A 67 -6.59 -12.67 13.06
CA SER A 67 -6.77 -11.94 14.32
C SER A 67 -8.07 -12.29 15.06
N GLY A 68 -8.89 -13.22 14.54
CA GLY A 68 -10.17 -13.56 15.16
C GLY A 68 -11.22 -12.46 15.05
N GLY A 69 -11.18 -11.66 13.97
CA GLY A 69 -12.14 -10.59 13.69
C GLY A 69 -11.74 -9.20 14.21
N ALA A 70 -10.49 -8.99 14.63
CA ALA A 70 -10.03 -7.67 15.04
C ALA A 70 -10.01 -6.67 13.88
N VAL A 71 -9.86 -7.14 12.64
CA VAL A 71 -10.03 -6.32 11.43
C VAL A 71 -11.38 -6.60 10.79
N THR A 72 -12.12 -5.53 10.52
CA THR A 72 -13.33 -5.54 9.70
C THR A 72 -13.13 -4.63 8.51
N LEU A 73 -13.82 -4.92 7.40
CA LEU A 73 -13.64 -4.21 6.15
C LEU A 73 -14.96 -4.06 5.40
N GLU A 74 -15.06 -2.98 4.64
CA GLU A 74 -16.20 -2.68 3.76
C GLU A 74 -15.75 -1.94 2.50
N LEU A 75 -16.42 -2.22 1.38
CA LEU A 75 -16.28 -1.44 0.15
C LEU A 75 -17.24 -0.26 0.22
N VAL A 76 -16.78 0.96 -0.03
CA VAL A 76 -17.59 2.17 0.10
C VAL A 76 -17.46 3.08 -1.11
N SER A 77 -18.47 3.91 -1.37
CA SER A 77 -18.38 4.99 -2.36
C SER A 77 -18.80 6.32 -1.74
N ALA A 78 -18.54 7.43 -2.42
CA ALA A 78 -19.03 8.73 -1.96
C ALA A 78 -20.57 8.84 -2.05
N GLU A 79 -21.17 8.11 -2.98
CA GLU A 79 -22.59 8.14 -3.32
C GLU A 79 -23.43 7.12 -2.51
N GLY A 80 -22.78 6.24 -1.76
CA GLY A 80 -23.45 5.19 -1.00
C GLY A 80 -23.45 3.82 -1.69
N LYS A 81 -24.54 3.07 -1.49
CA LYS A 81 -24.70 1.74 -2.08
C LYS A 81 -24.90 1.86 -3.60
N ARG A 82 -23.99 1.30 -4.39
CA ARG A 82 -24.08 1.25 -5.86
C ARG A 82 -23.10 0.23 -6.44
N SER A 83 -23.39 -0.21 -7.66
CA SER A 83 -22.41 -0.88 -8.52
C SER A 83 -21.44 0.16 -9.06
N VAL A 84 -20.14 -0.03 -8.83
CA VAL A 84 -19.06 0.88 -9.25
C VAL A 84 -18.19 0.19 -10.29
N PRO A 85 -18.17 0.65 -11.56
CA PRO A 85 -17.32 0.09 -12.59
C PRO A 85 -15.84 0.39 -12.33
N SER A 86 -14.99 -0.64 -12.37
CA SER A 86 -13.53 -0.42 -12.41
C SER A 86 -13.08 0.08 -13.79
N GLY A 87 -11.85 0.60 -13.85
CA GLY A 87 -11.26 1.10 -15.09
C GLY A 87 -11.03 0.03 -16.16
N MET A 88 -10.66 0.46 -17.36
CA MET A 88 -10.33 -0.43 -18.50
C MET A 88 -11.42 -1.44 -18.90
N ASN A 89 -12.71 -1.08 -18.77
CA ASN A 89 -13.84 -1.98 -18.98
C ASN A 89 -13.77 -3.24 -18.09
N GLY A 90 -13.19 -3.10 -16.90
CA GLY A 90 -13.11 -4.15 -15.90
C GLY A 90 -14.46 -4.44 -15.21
N PRO A 91 -14.50 -5.41 -14.29
CA PRO A 91 -15.71 -5.73 -13.55
C PRO A 91 -16.16 -4.56 -12.67
N SER A 92 -17.46 -4.50 -12.39
CA SER A 92 -17.99 -3.64 -11.34
C SER A 92 -17.90 -4.32 -9.97
N LEU A 93 -17.68 -3.54 -8.93
CA LEU A 93 -17.80 -3.97 -7.54
C LEU A 93 -18.96 -3.24 -6.85
N GLU A 94 -19.63 -3.92 -5.93
CA GLU A 94 -20.72 -3.32 -5.16
C GLU A 94 -20.16 -2.56 -3.95
N ALA A 95 -20.33 -1.25 -3.93
CA ALA A 95 -20.17 -0.46 -2.72
C ALA A 95 -21.30 -0.81 -1.73
N GLN A 96 -20.92 -1.15 -0.51
CA GLN A 96 -21.80 -1.65 0.55
C GLN A 96 -22.37 -0.52 1.40
N ALA A 97 -21.73 0.66 1.41
CA ALA A 97 -22.15 1.83 2.17
C ALA A 97 -21.59 3.12 1.56
N ALA A 98 -22.00 4.25 2.14
CA ALA A 98 -21.33 5.53 1.89
C ALA A 98 -20.04 5.59 2.72
N LEU A 99 -19.00 6.20 2.18
CA LEU A 99 -17.77 6.49 2.91
C LEU A 99 -18.08 7.36 4.14
N ASP A 100 -17.74 6.87 5.33
CA ASP A 100 -17.88 7.60 6.59
C ASP A 100 -16.52 8.13 7.06
N PRO A 101 -16.24 9.44 6.88
CA PRO A 101 -14.97 10.03 7.30
C PRO A 101 -14.83 10.19 8.82
N ASN A 102 -15.91 9.96 9.59
CA ASN A 102 -15.91 10.08 11.05
C ASN A 102 -15.65 8.75 11.76
N ARG A 103 -15.77 7.62 11.06
CA ARG A 103 -15.55 6.29 11.62
C ARG A 103 -14.05 6.06 11.90
N PRO A 104 -13.64 5.79 13.16
CA PRO A 104 -12.26 5.46 13.47
C PRO A 104 -11.75 4.26 12.67
N GLY A 105 -10.52 4.33 12.19
CA GLY A 105 -9.91 3.23 11.41
C GLY A 105 -9.06 3.70 10.23
N ILE A 106 -9.13 2.94 9.13
CA ILE A 106 -8.35 3.17 7.92
C ILE A 106 -9.30 3.45 6.76
N ILE A 107 -9.03 4.51 5.99
CA ILE A 107 -9.63 4.75 4.68
C ILE A 107 -8.57 4.51 3.63
N LEU A 108 -8.80 3.55 2.74
CA LEU A 108 -7.90 3.22 1.64
C LEU A 108 -8.45 3.77 0.32
N VAL A 109 -7.66 4.62 -0.36
CA VAL A 109 -8.02 5.28 -1.61
C VAL A 109 -7.19 4.71 -2.77
N PRO A 110 -7.80 4.00 -3.73
CA PRO A 110 -7.10 3.48 -4.89
C PRO A 110 -6.79 4.59 -5.91
N GLY A 111 -5.94 4.29 -6.88
CA GLY A 111 -5.80 5.06 -8.11
C GLY A 111 -6.89 4.72 -9.13
N ALA A 112 -6.65 5.13 -10.36
CA ALA A 112 -7.52 4.88 -11.50
C ALA A 112 -6.80 4.03 -12.55
N ALA A 113 -7.55 3.17 -13.24
CA ALA A 113 -7.02 2.35 -14.33
C ALA A 113 -7.52 2.83 -15.69
N GLY A 114 -6.60 3.07 -16.62
CA GLY A 114 -6.93 3.61 -17.93
C GLY A 114 -5.68 3.95 -18.75
N LYS A 115 -5.85 4.73 -19.80
CA LYS A 115 -4.71 5.23 -20.59
C LYS A 115 -3.87 6.18 -19.72
N PRO A 116 -2.53 6.04 -19.69
CA PRO A 116 -1.70 6.88 -18.82
C PRO A 116 -1.76 8.38 -19.11
N ALA A 117 -2.07 8.75 -20.35
CA ALA A 117 -2.24 10.13 -20.79
C ALA A 117 -3.20 10.21 -21.99
N GLY A 118 -3.67 11.42 -22.29
CA GLY A 118 -4.54 11.72 -23.41
C GLY A 118 -5.82 12.43 -23.00
N ASN A 119 -6.66 12.74 -23.99
CA ASN A 119 -7.90 13.51 -23.82
C ASN A 119 -9.16 12.65 -23.86
N SER A 120 -9.03 11.33 -23.96
CA SER A 120 -10.17 10.41 -23.95
C SER A 120 -10.71 10.21 -22.54
N GLU A 121 -11.99 9.83 -22.43
CA GLU A 121 -12.66 9.62 -21.14
C GLU A 121 -11.95 8.55 -20.28
N ASP A 122 -11.39 7.53 -20.92
CA ASP A 122 -10.64 6.44 -20.28
C ASP A 122 -9.18 6.81 -19.92
N ALA A 123 -8.76 8.07 -20.09
CA ALA A 123 -7.44 8.51 -19.64
C ALA A 123 -7.43 8.73 -18.13
N ILE A 124 -6.39 8.26 -17.43
CA ILE A 124 -6.24 8.34 -15.98
C ILE A 124 -6.46 9.77 -15.44
N PRO A 125 -5.87 10.84 -16.03
CA PRO A 125 -6.12 12.20 -15.57
C PRO A 125 -7.60 12.61 -15.63
N ASN A 126 -8.32 12.13 -16.64
CA ASN A 126 -9.74 12.43 -16.82
C ASN A 126 -10.60 11.63 -15.84
N ILE A 127 -10.29 10.35 -15.60
CA ILE A 127 -10.97 9.54 -14.59
C ILE A 127 -10.82 10.16 -13.20
N LEU A 128 -9.59 10.51 -12.79
CA LEU A 128 -9.34 11.21 -11.53
C LEU A 128 -10.06 12.57 -11.48
N GLY A 129 -10.08 13.29 -12.62
CA GLY A 129 -10.83 14.54 -12.77
C GLY A 129 -12.34 14.38 -12.61
N GLN A 130 -12.94 13.26 -13.01
CA GLN A 130 -14.36 12.96 -12.74
C GLN A 130 -14.59 12.62 -11.27
N ALA A 131 -13.72 11.81 -10.66
CA ALA A 131 -13.78 11.53 -9.23
C ALA A 131 -13.70 12.82 -8.38
N MET A 132 -12.93 13.81 -8.83
CA MET A 132 -12.84 15.13 -8.18
C MET A 132 -14.11 15.98 -8.28
N LYS A 133 -15.10 15.60 -9.09
CA LYS A 133 -16.40 16.28 -9.20
C LYS A 133 -17.50 15.62 -8.37
N THR A 134 -17.22 14.50 -7.69
CA THR A 134 -18.17 13.83 -6.80
C THR A 134 -18.06 14.39 -5.38
N GLY A 135 -18.77 13.79 -4.41
CA GLY A 135 -18.61 14.11 -2.99
C GLY A 135 -17.29 13.61 -2.38
N LEU A 136 -16.52 12.79 -3.11
CA LEU A 136 -15.32 12.14 -2.58
C LEU A 136 -14.27 13.13 -2.05
N PRO A 137 -13.91 14.23 -2.73
CA PRO A 137 -12.85 15.12 -2.25
C PRO A 137 -13.17 15.79 -0.91
N ASP A 138 -14.43 16.07 -0.63
CA ASP A 138 -14.85 16.67 0.64
C ASP A 138 -14.88 15.64 1.77
N LEU A 139 -15.22 14.38 1.48
CA LEU A 139 -15.11 13.28 2.43
C LEU A 139 -13.66 12.97 2.76
N LEU A 140 -12.76 12.95 1.76
CA LEU A 140 -11.32 12.77 1.97
C LEU A 140 -10.71 13.91 2.78
N LYS A 141 -11.16 15.16 2.57
CA LYS A 141 -10.75 16.28 3.42
C LYS A 141 -11.15 16.05 4.88
N GLN A 142 -12.40 15.65 5.14
CA GLN A 142 -12.87 15.36 6.50
C GLN A 142 -12.06 14.21 7.13
N ALA A 143 -11.77 13.16 6.38
CA ALA A 143 -10.96 12.04 6.82
C ALA A 143 -9.52 12.44 7.20
N VAL A 144 -8.86 13.28 6.40
CA VAL A 144 -7.50 13.79 6.69
C VAL A 144 -7.49 14.68 7.94
N ASP A 145 -8.55 15.46 8.17
CA ASP A 145 -8.68 16.32 9.35
C ASP A 145 -9.03 15.51 10.62
N ASN A 146 -9.46 14.25 10.49
CA ASN A 146 -9.87 13.38 11.58
C ASN A 146 -8.69 12.64 12.24
N LYS A 147 -8.46 12.92 13.53
CA LYS A 147 -7.43 12.29 14.36
C LYS A 147 -7.79 10.88 14.84
N GLU A 148 -8.79 10.23 14.28
CA GLU A 148 -9.07 8.81 14.54
C GLU A 148 -8.98 7.96 13.26
N VAL A 149 -8.70 8.62 12.13
CA VAL A 149 -8.58 8.01 10.81
C VAL A 149 -7.13 8.00 10.37
N THR A 150 -6.72 6.92 9.72
CA THR A 150 -5.54 6.87 8.84
C THR A 150 -6.02 6.86 7.40
N VAL A 151 -5.56 7.81 6.59
CA VAL A 151 -5.79 7.80 5.15
C VAL A 151 -4.61 7.13 4.48
N ALA A 152 -4.88 6.03 3.78
CA ALA A 152 -3.93 5.27 3.00
C ALA A 152 -4.26 5.42 1.51
N THR A 153 -3.26 5.61 0.66
CA THR A 153 -3.48 5.70 -0.80
C THR A 153 -2.62 4.69 -1.54
N VAL A 154 -3.08 4.24 -2.70
CA VAL A 154 -2.29 3.42 -3.63
C VAL A 154 -2.28 4.10 -5.00
N CYS A 155 -1.16 4.05 -5.71
CA CYS A 155 -1.03 4.53 -7.08
C CYS A 155 -1.50 5.98 -7.22
N GLY A 156 -2.41 6.26 -8.16
CA GLY A 156 -3.00 7.59 -8.38
C GLY A 156 -3.91 8.08 -7.24
N GLY A 157 -4.18 7.29 -6.20
CA GLY A 157 -5.03 7.71 -5.07
C GLY A 157 -4.48 8.93 -4.34
N SER A 158 -3.15 9.04 -4.20
CA SER A 158 -2.51 10.23 -3.62
C SER A 158 -2.68 11.48 -4.49
N LEU A 159 -2.89 11.34 -5.81
CA LEU A 159 -3.20 12.48 -6.66
C LEU A 159 -4.58 13.07 -6.38
N LEU A 160 -5.58 12.27 -5.97
CA LEU A 160 -6.89 12.81 -5.54
C LEU A 160 -6.73 13.73 -4.32
N LEU A 161 -5.93 13.32 -3.34
CA LEU A 161 -5.62 14.14 -2.17
C LEU A 161 -4.83 15.39 -2.57
N ALA A 162 -3.84 15.25 -3.46
CA ALA A 162 -3.03 16.35 -3.95
C ALA A 162 -3.84 17.39 -4.73
N MET A 163 -4.74 16.95 -5.61
CA MET A 163 -5.65 17.81 -6.39
C MET A 163 -6.61 18.61 -5.50
N LYS A 164 -6.95 18.08 -4.32
CA LYS A 164 -7.72 18.79 -3.28
C LYS A 164 -6.85 19.69 -2.39
N GLY A 165 -5.53 19.71 -2.61
CA GLY A 165 -4.56 20.49 -1.84
C GLY A 165 -4.21 19.88 -0.47
N LEU A 166 -4.64 18.64 -0.19
CA LEU A 166 -4.45 17.99 1.12
C LEU A 166 -3.02 17.51 1.36
N LEU A 167 -2.20 17.44 0.30
CA LEU A 167 -0.80 17.01 0.36
C LEU A 167 0.19 18.17 0.24
N LYS A 168 -0.26 19.42 0.32
CA LYS A 168 0.65 20.57 0.23
C LYS A 168 1.71 20.52 1.35
N ASP A 169 2.98 20.58 0.96
CA ASP A 169 4.16 20.50 1.84
C ASP A 169 4.25 19.18 2.63
N ARG A 170 3.52 18.13 2.20
CA ARG A 170 3.51 16.80 2.81
C ARG A 170 4.35 15.83 1.99
N TYR A 171 5.04 14.90 2.65
CA TYR A 171 5.76 13.83 1.96
C TYR A 171 4.78 12.77 1.45
N ALA A 172 4.90 12.37 0.19
CA ALA A 172 4.05 11.35 -0.39
C ALA A 172 4.71 10.65 -1.58
N VAL A 173 4.15 9.49 -1.95
CA VAL A 173 4.46 8.81 -3.20
C VAL A 173 3.18 8.52 -3.99
N THR A 174 3.31 8.39 -5.30
CA THR A 174 2.27 7.93 -6.22
C THR A 174 2.90 6.97 -7.24
N ASN A 175 2.14 6.52 -8.24
CA ASN A 175 2.72 5.82 -9.37
C ASN A 175 3.84 6.67 -10.01
N HIS A 176 4.94 6.06 -10.44
CA HIS A 176 6.06 6.78 -11.06
C HIS A 176 5.64 7.76 -12.18
N MET A 177 4.60 7.42 -12.96
CA MET A 177 4.05 8.28 -14.03
C MET A 177 3.37 9.55 -13.48
N GLY A 178 2.91 9.53 -12.24
CA GLY A 178 2.22 10.63 -11.55
C GLY A 178 3.12 11.50 -10.69
N MET A 179 4.40 11.15 -10.48
CA MET A 179 5.27 11.86 -9.52
C MET A 179 5.47 13.34 -9.86
N ALA A 180 5.54 13.69 -11.14
CA ALA A 180 5.62 15.08 -11.59
C ALA A 180 4.34 15.87 -11.26
N ALA A 181 3.17 15.24 -11.45
CA ALA A 181 1.88 15.84 -11.11
C ALA A 181 1.73 16.00 -9.58
N LEU A 182 2.17 15.01 -8.80
CA LEU A 182 2.21 15.06 -7.35
C LEU A 182 3.03 16.27 -6.86
N LYS A 183 4.22 16.47 -7.44
CA LYS A 183 5.06 17.65 -7.16
C LYS A 183 4.38 18.96 -7.54
N ALA A 184 3.79 19.01 -8.73
CA ALA A 184 3.12 20.22 -9.24
C ALA A 184 1.90 20.61 -8.39
N ALA A 185 1.25 19.64 -7.74
CA ALA A 185 0.16 19.85 -6.80
C ALA A 185 0.63 20.28 -5.38
N GLY A 186 1.94 20.42 -5.16
CA GLY A 186 2.53 20.97 -3.93
C GLY A 186 2.97 19.94 -2.90
N ALA A 187 2.88 18.64 -3.19
CA ALA A 187 3.47 17.61 -2.34
C ALA A 187 4.99 17.55 -2.50
N ILE A 188 5.66 16.95 -1.51
CA ILE A 188 7.09 16.62 -1.54
C ILE A 188 7.20 15.14 -1.98
N PRO A 189 7.53 14.85 -3.25
CA PRO A 189 7.55 13.48 -3.73
C PRO A 189 8.76 12.74 -3.16
N VAL A 190 8.53 11.54 -2.65
CA VAL A 190 9.59 10.64 -2.17
C VAL A 190 9.63 9.41 -3.07
N ASP A 191 10.82 9.09 -3.57
CA ASP A 191 11.05 7.85 -4.31
C ASP A 191 11.21 6.67 -3.34
N ALA A 192 10.07 6.19 -2.85
CA ALA A 192 9.97 5.04 -1.97
C ALA A 192 8.72 4.22 -2.31
N ARG A 193 8.71 2.93 -1.97
CA ARG A 193 7.54 2.08 -2.26
C ARG A 193 6.32 2.45 -1.42
N VAL A 194 6.57 2.78 -0.16
CA VAL A 194 5.59 3.24 0.83
C VAL A 194 6.20 4.41 1.60
N VAL A 195 5.42 5.47 1.75
CA VAL A 195 5.74 6.69 2.49
C VAL A 195 4.70 6.87 3.57
N GLU A 196 5.13 7.02 4.81
CA GLU A 196 4.26 7.51 5.88
C GLU A 196 4.71 8.92 6.26
N ASP A 197 3.75 9.84 6.30
CA ASP A 197 3.97 11.24 6.63
C ASP A 197 3.08 11.68 7.79
N GLY A 198 3.70 11.85 8.96
CA GLY A 198 2.99 11.96 10.22
C GLY A 198 2.27 10.65 10.60
N PRO A 199 1.41 10.65 11.63
CA PRO A 199 0.86 9.41 12.18
C PRO A 199 -0.27 8.78 11.34
N ARG A 200 -0.79 9.46 10.32
CA ARG A 200 -2.13 9.18 9.75
C ARG A 200 -2.23 9.28 8.24
N LEU A 201 -1.14 9.56 7.54
CA LEU A 201 -1.13 9.60 6.08
C LEU A 201 -0.09 8.59 5.58
N VAL A 202 -0.56 7.58 4.85
CA VAL A 202 0.28 6.57 4.23
C VAL A 202 0.02 6.58 2.74
N SER A 203 1.07 6.61 1.91
CA SER A 203 0.94 6.54 0.47
C SER A 203 1.83 5.43 -0.08
N GLY A 204 1.27 4.63 -0.98
CA GLY A 204 1.96 3.61 -1.77
C GLY A 204 2.16 4.08 -3.19
N GLY A 205 3.26 3.64 -3.80
CA GLY A 205 3.59 3.89 -5.19
C GLY A 205 2.70 3.15 -6.19
N GLY A 206 3.30 2.49 -7.18
CA GLY A 206 2.54 1.86 -8.25
C GLY A 206 1.86 0.55 -7.84
N VAL A 207 0.56 0.47 -8.11
CA VAL A 207 -0.30 -0.73 -8.19
C VAL A 207 -0.09 -1.79 -7.12
N THR A 208 0.90 -2.66 -7.32
CA THR A 208 1.23 -3.74 -6.37
C THR A 208 1.72 -3.23 -5.02
N SER A 209 2.09 -1.95 -4.89
CA SER A 209 2.40 -1.35 -3.58
C SER A 209 1.24 -1.42 -2.60
N GLY A 210 0.01 -1.65 -3.07
CA GLY A 210 -1.14 -1.89 -2.20
C GLY A 210 -0.91 -3.04 -1.21
N LEU A 211 -0.22 -4.11 -1.62
CA LEU A 211 0.14 -5.22 -0.72
C LEU A 211 1.03 -4.73 0.42
N ASP A 212 2.08 -3.97 0.11
CA ASP A 212 3.02 -3.45 1.11
C ASP A 212 2.39 -2.39 2.02
N VAL A 213 1.53 -1.52 1.47
CA VAL A 213 0.77 -0.54 2.25
C VAL A 213 -0.10 -1.26 3.28
N ALA A 214 -0.86 -2.26 2.85
CA ALA A 214 -1.75 -2.98 3.74
C ALA A 214 -0.99 -3.81 4.77
N LEU A 215 0.09 -4.51 4.36
CA LEU A 215 0.93 -5.27 5.30
C LEU A 215 1.62 -4.37 6.31
N TYR A 216 2.06 -3.18 5.89
CA TYR A 216 2.58 -2.17 6.80
C TYR A 216 1.54 -1.73 7.84
N LEU A 217 0.31 -1.46 7.40
CA LEU A 217 -0.76 -1.05 8.31
C LEU A 217 -1.18 -2.20 9.24
N VAL A 218 -1.22 -3.44 8.75
CA VAL A 218 -1.46 -4.63 9.59
C VAL A 218 -0.39 -4.79 10.67
N ASP A 219 0.89 -4.65 10.29
CA ASP A 219 2.02 -4.69 11.23
C ASP A 219 1.91 -3.56 12.27
N ARG A 220 1.61 -2.34 11.83
CA ARG A 220 1.43 -1.17 12.72
C ARG A 220 0.29 -1.34 13.70
N GLU A 221 -0.84 -1.88 13.26
CA GLU A 221 -2.05 -1.95 14.09
C GLU A 221 -2.13 -3.19 14.98
N LEU A 222 -1.70 -4.35 14.47
CA LEU A 222 -1.86 -5.67 15.09
C LEU A 222 -0.52 -6.33 15.45
N GLY A 223 0.59 -5.76 14.99
CA GLY A 223 1.93 -6.27 15.22
C GLY A 223 2.41 -7.28 14.18
N PRO A 224 3.71 -7.62 14.23
CA PRO A 224 4.40 -8.35 13.18
C PRO A 224 3.98 -9.82 13.08
N ARG A 225 3.37 -10.39 14.12
CA ARG A 225 2.90 -11.79 14.12
C ARG A 225 1.75 -12.00 13.14
N ILE A 226 0.80 -11.07 13.09
CA ILE A 226 -0.32 -11.13 12.14
C ILE A 226 0.17 -10.81 10.73
N ALA A 227 0.99 -9.76 10.57
CA ALA A 227 1.55 -9.40 9.27
C ALA A 227 2.32 -10.57 8.63
N ASN A 228 3.21 -11.23 9.40
CA ASN A 228 3.95 -12.40 8.93
C ASN A 228 3.04 -13.59 8.57
N ALA A 229 1.97 -13.83 9.32
CA ALA A 229 1.01 -14.88 8.98
C ALA A 229 0.33 -14.61 7.63
N VAL A 230 -0.01 -13.35 7.35
CA VAL A 230 -0.58 -12.94 6.05
C VAL A 230 0.46 -13.08 4.93
N GLU A 231 1.70 -12.61 5.14
CA GLU A 231 2.81 -12.78 4.18
C GLU A 231 3.02 -14.24 3.80
N LYS A 232 3.01 -15.15 4.79
CA LYS A 232 3.12 -16.59 4.56
C LYS A 232 1.95 -17.18 3.80
N LEU A 233 0.72 -16.75 4.10
CA LEU A 233 -0.47 -17.21 3.39
C LEU A 233 -0.43 -16.79 1.92
N PHE A 234 0.04 -15.57 1.66
CA PHE A 234 0.05 -14.98 0.32
C PHE A 234 1.30 -15.35 -0.48
N GLU A 235 2.25 -16.06 0.14
CA GLU A 235 3.59 -16.30 -0.41
C GLU A 235 4.23 -15.00 -0.91
N TYR A 236 4.05 -13.92 -0.13
CA TYR A 236 4.45 -12.57 -0.48
C TYR A 236 5.33 -11.95 0.59
N GLU A 237 6.52 -11.50 0.21
CA GLU A 237 7.43 -10.75 1.07
C GLU A 237 7.33 -9.24 0.77
N ARG A 238 6.97 -8.45 1.79
CA ARG A 238 6.96 -6.98 1.72
C ARG A 238 8.33 -6.45 1.30
N ARG A 239 8.34 -5.50 0.36
CA ARG A 239 9.57 -4.89 -0.15
C ARG A 239 9.94 -3.60 0.59
N GLY A 240 11.14 -3.60 1.17
CA GLY A 240 11.83 -2.39 1.62
C GLY A 240 11.31 -1.81 2.93
N THR A 241 11.96 -0.73 3.36
CA THR A 241 11.59 0.03 4.55
C THR A 241 10.57 1.10 4.19
N VAL A 242 9.53 1.26 5.01
CA VAL A 242 8.61 2.40 4.89
C VAL A 242 9.39 3.68 5.16
N TRP A 243 9.38 4.60 4.20
CA TRP A 243 10.05 5.88 4.36
C TRP A 243 9.24 6.78 5.29
N LYS A 244 9.93 7.47 6.21
CA LYS A 244 9.39 8.50 7.10
C LYS A 244 10.35 9.67 7.20
N ALA A 245 9.84 10.86 7.44
CA ALA A 245 10.66 12.06 7.69
C ALA A 245 11.23 12.10 9.12
N GLU A 246 11.87 11.02 9.56
CA GLU A 246 12.38 10.83 10.91
C GLU A 246 13.84 10.31 10.89
N GLY A 247 14.63 10.67 11.90
CA GLY A 247 16.02 10.24 12.05
C GLY A 247 17.05 11.16 11.38
N VAL A 248 18.27 10.65 11.21
CA VAL A 248 19.40 11.40 10.66
C VAL A 248 19.32 11.41 9.13
N THR A 249 19.47 12.59 8.52
CA THR A 249 19.52 12.73 7.05
C THR A 249 20.74 11.99 6.47
N PRO A 250 20.57 11.13 5.45
CA PRO A 250 21.70 10.50 4.77
C PRO A 250 22.63 11.53 4.13
N ILE A 251 23.94 11.29 4.22
CA ILE A 251 24.93 12.08 3.49
C ILE A 251 24.85 11.73 2.00
N ASP A 252 24.75 12.73 1.14
CA ASP A 252 24.80 12.54 -0.31
C ASP A 252 26.26 12.46 -0.80
N PHE A 253 26.69 11.27 -1.21
CA PHE A 253 28.03 11.05 -1.78
C PHE A 253 28.12 11.37 -3.28
N ARG A 254 27.03 11.75 -3.94
CA ARG A 254 27.00 12.05 -5.39
C ARG A 254 27.45 13.48 -5.68
N THR A 255 27.15 14.42 -4.78
CA THR A 255 27.56 15.83 -4.89
C THR A 255 29.07 16.04 -4.77
N SER A 256 29.81 15.14 -4.12
CA SER A 256 31.28 15.20 -4.04
C SER A 256 32.02 14.84 -5.34
N GLN A 257 31.36 14.24 -6.34
CA GLN A 257 32.01 13.92 -7.62
C GLN A 257 31.93 15.05 -8.65
N GLU A 258 30.92 15.93 -8.58
CA GLU A 258 30.79 17.04 -9.53
C GLU A 258 31.81 18.17 -9.26
N THR A 259 32.17 18.41 -8.00
CA THR A 259 33.21 19.40 -7.66
C THR A 259 34.61 18.98 -8.11
N SER A 260 34.88 17.68 -8.27
CA SER A 260 36.18 17.17 -8.74
C SER A 260 36.41 17.32 -10.25
N LYS A 261 35.37 17.61 -11.04
CA LYS A 261 35.49 17.79 -12.51
C LYS A 261 35.65 19.25 -12.95
N ILE A 262 35.57 20.20 -12.03
CA ILE A 262 35.66 21.65 -12.35
C ILE A 262 37.10 22.17 -12.17
N GLU A 263 38.01 21.44 -11.50
CA GLU A 263 39.43 21.78 -11.39
C GLU A 263 40.30 20.96 -12.37
N GLN A 264 40.10 21.14 -13.67
CA GLN A 264 41.22 20.99 -14.63
C GLN A 264 41.47 22.35 -15.26
N PRO A 265 42.61 23.02 -14.97
CA PRO A 265 42.96 24.24 -15.66
C PRO A 265 43.18 23.94 -17.14
N ALA A 266 42.52 24.72 -18.00
CA ALA A 266 42.80 24.72 -19.43
C ALA A 266 44.30 25.01 -19.64
N ALA A 267 45.02 24.02 -20.15
CA ALA A 267 46.37 24.23 -20.65
C ALA A 267 46.28 25.19 -21.84
N ALA A 268 46.84 26.38 -21.66
CA ALA A 268 47.06 27.34 -22.72
C ALA A 268 47.99 26.71 -23.77
N SER A 269 47.51 26.57 -25.00
CA SER A 269 48.35 26.28 -26.16
C SER A 269 48.69 27.58 -26.88
N GLU A 270 49.88 28.12 -26.62
CA GLU A 270 50.58 28.99 -27.55
C GLU A 270 51.13 28.14 -28.71
N LYS A 271 50.61 28.37 -29.93
CA LYS A 271 51.36 28.63 -31.18
C LYS A 271 50.43 28.69 -32.38
#